data_AF-A0A9D1LZZ9-F1
#
_entry.id   AF-A0A9D1LZZ9-F1
#
_cell.length_a   1.000
_cell.length_b   1.000
_cell.length_c   1.000
_cell.angle_alpha   90.00
_cell.angle_beta   90.00
_cell.angle_gamma   90.00
#
_symmetry.space_group_name_H-M   'P 1'
#
loop_
_entity.id
_entity.type
_entity.pdbx_description
1 polymer ?
#
loop_
_entity_poly.entity_id
_entity_poly.type
_entity_poly.pdbx_seq_one_letter_code
_entity_poly.pdbx_strand_id
1 'polypeptide(L)'
;MILELPQQFYYKRSDCKVEVRNDVLYMEGNFGFEKLMYDLTYAIFGKHYCYYCNKNFKSKKMTIDHMYPVDYGGITITNNLIPSCSDCNSRKSNLTTEEFIEYNDLRTKKERARYREEMITRKEHMRLLKGFDIPKEWVTTMNLSEILVPSFGTRILGKRYDKYMNFIKKYGHFPKPIVVSSNHVLLDGWNVFMCANKLKYSKVPVVILENVVVLS
;
A
#
# COMPACT_ATOMS: atom_id res chain seq x y z
N MET A 1 1.41 6.25 -12.34
CA MET A 1 1.06 4.83 -12.58
C MET A 1 -0.45 4.67 -12.72
N ILE A 2 -0.90 3.63 -13.42
CA ILE A 2 -2.32 3.29 -13.58
C ILE A 2 -2.74 2.27 -12.51
N LEU A 3 -3.78 2.61 -11.75
CA LEU A 3 -4.41 1.73 -10.78
C LEU A 3 -5.21 0.65 -11.51
N GLU A 4 -5.02 -0.62 -11.15
CA GLU A 4 -5.85 -1.71 -11.64
C GLU A 4 -7.29 -1.60 -11.09
N LEU A 5 -8.28 -1.62 -11.99
CA LEU A 5 -9.68 -1.43 -11.64
C LEU A 5 -10.53 -2.57 -12.20
N PRO A 6 -11.64 -2.93 -11.52
CA PRO A 6 -12.65 -3.81 -12.10
C PRO A 6 -13.38 -3.11 -13.26
N GLN A 7 -13.94 -3.88 -14.19
CA GLN A 7 -14.68 -3.32 -15.34
C GLN A 7 -15.86 -2.42 -14.93
N GLN A 8 -16.51 -2.76 -13.82
CA GLN A 8 -17.60 -1.98 -13.23
C GLN A 8 -17.48 -1.96 -11.72
N PHE A 9 -17.61 -0.79 -11.12
CA PHE A 9 -17.69 -0.63 -9.67
C PHE A 9 -18.47 0.63 -9.34
N TYR A 10 -19.46 0.49 -8.47
CA TYR A 10 -20.25 1.61 -7.99
C TYR A 10 -20.55 1.42 -6.52
N TYR A 11 -20.37 2.50 -5.75
CA TYR A 11 -20.65 2.54 -4.34
C TYR A 11 -21.17 3.92 -3.96
N LYS A 12 -22.26 3.98 -3.20
CA LYS A 12 -22.80 5.24 -2.71
C LYS A 12 -23.30 5.10 -1.27
N ARG A 13 -22.93 6.08 -0.46
CA ARG A 13 -23.42 6.33 0.90
C ARG A 13 -23.98 7.75 0.98
N SER A 14 -24.46 8.13 2.17
CA SER A 14 -24.89 9.49 2.47
C SER A 14 -23.76 10.53 2.32
N ASP A 15 -22.51 10.14 2.55
CA ASP A 15 -21.34 11.04 2.69
C ASP A 15 -20.22 10.78 1.67
N CYS A 16 -20.38 9.79 0.79
CA CYS A 16 -19.43 9.51 -0.28
C CYS A 16 -20.05 8.76 -1.46
N LYS A 17 -19.40 8.91 -2.62
CA LYS A 17 -19.71 8.20 -3.86
C LYS A 17 -18.42 7.76 -4.52
N VAL A 18 -18.39 6.53 -5.05
CA VAL A 18 -17.29 6.00 -5.85
C VAL A 18 -17.84 5.33 -7.10
N GLU A 19 -17.22 5.59 -8.23
CA GLU A 19 -17.64 5.06 -9.54
C GLU A 19 -16.41 4.81 -10.41
N VAL A 20 -16.34 3.62 -11.01
CA VAL A 20 -15.40 3.35 -12.10
C VAL A 20 -16.13 3.56 -13.43
N ARG A 21 -15.58 4.46 -14.26
CA ARG A 21 -16.11 4.78 -15.59
C ARG A 21 -14.97 5.04 -16.55
N ASN A 22 -14.97 4.35 -17.69
CA ASN A 22 -13.92 4.45 -18.72
C ASN A 22 -12.51 4.27 -18.12
N ASP A 23 -12.32 3.23 -17.31
CA ASP A 23 -11.06 2.90 -16.64
C ASP A 23 -10.51 3.98 -15.67
N VAL A 24 -11.36 4.93 -15.28
CA VAL A 24 -11.06 5.97 -14.29
C VAL A 24 -11.92 5.76 -13.04
N LEU A 25 -11.28 5.80 -11.88
CA LEU A 25 -11.92 5.76 -10.57
C LEU A 25 -12.22 7.20 -10.11
N TYR A 26 -13.50 7.54 -10.04
CA TYR A 26 -14.00 8.80 -9.51
C TYR A 26 -14.43 8.62 -8.06
N MET A 27 -13.98 9.52 -7.19
CA MET A 27 -14.17 9.43 -5.75
C MET A 27 -14.66 10.78 -5.20
N GLU A 28 -15.79 10.79 -4.51
CA GLU A 28 -16.43 11.99 -3.97
C GLU A 28 -16.74 11.79 -2.48
N GLY A 29 -16.51 12.82 -1.68
CA GLY A 29 -16.80 12.81 -0.24
C GLY A 29 -15.78 12.07 0.62
N ASN A 30 -16.21 11.60 1.80
CA ASN A 30 -15.31 11.02 2.80
C ASN A 30 -15.28 9.49 2.74
N PHE A 31 -14.18 8.91 2.30
CA PHE A 31 -13.99 7.45 2.24
C PHE A 31 -12.67 7.03 2.90
N GLY A 32 -12.69 5.84 3.49
CA GLY A 32 -11.47 5.16 3.92
C GLY A 32 -10.77 4.58 2.69
N PHE A 33 -9.71 5.23 2.21
CA PHE A 33 -8.96 4.80 1.02
C PHE A 33 -8.54 3.32 1.08
N GLU A 34 -7.99 2.87 2.21
CA GLU A 34 -7.61 1.46 2.40
C GLU A 34 -8.77 0.49 2.20
N LYS A 35 -9.93 0.80 2.80
CA LYS A 35 -11.12 -0.05 2.66
C LYS A 35 -11.59 -0.10 1.21
N LEU A 36 -11.58 1.04 0.50
CA LEU A 36 -11.95 1.09 -0.91
C LEU A 36 -11.02 0.22 -1.76
N MET A 37 -9.71 0.27 -1.52
CA MET A 37 -8.75 -0.56 -2.25
C MET A 37 -9.01 -2.05 -2.00
N TYR A 38 -9.41 -2.44 -0.78
CA TYR A 38 -9.80 -3.83 -0.49
C TYR A 38 -11.07 -4.24 -1.25
N ASP A 39 -12.09 -3.38 -1.24
CA ASP A 39 -13.36 -3.63 -1.95
C ASP A 39 -13.13 -3.75 -3.47
N LEU A 40 -12.27 -2.90 -4.06
CA LEU A 40 -11.87 -3.00 -5.46
C LEU A 40 -11.06 -4.27 -5.75
N THR A 41 -10.13 -4.64 -4.87
CA THR A 41 -9.33 -5.88 -5.01
C THR A 41 -10.23 -7.10 -5.06
N TYR A 42 -11.25 -7.17 -4.19
CA TYR A 42 -12.22 -8.25 -4.23
C TYR A 42 -13.13 -8.22 -5.47
N ALA A 43 -13.41 -7.03 -6.03
CA ALA A 43 -14.15 -6.91 -7.28
C ALA A 43 -13.33 -7.42 -8.49
N ILE A 44 -12.00 -7.27 -8.46
CA ILE A 44 -11.09 -7.74 -9.52
C ILE A 44 -10.89 -9.26 -9.44
N PHE A 45 -10.49 -9.78 -8.27
CA PHE A 45 -10.03 -11.17 -8.13
C PHE A 45 -11.09 -12.13 -7.57
N GLY A 46 -12.18 -11.59 -7.02
CA GLY A 46 -13.15 -12.36 -6.25
C GLY A 46 -12.73 -12.60 -4.80
N LYS A 47 -13.67 -13.13 -4.00
CA LYS A 47 -13.56 -13.24 -2.53
C LYS A 47 -13.50 -14.67 -2.00
N HIS A 48 -13.14 -15.62 -2.85
CA HIS A 48 -13.25 -17.05 -2.54
C HIS A 48 -11.98 -17.85 -2.77
N TYR A 49 -11.03 -17.38 -3.58
CA TYR A 49 -9.82 -18.13 -3.89
C TYR A 49 -8.60 -17.42 -3.30
N CYS A 50 -7.76 -18.18 -2.61
CA CYS A 50 -6.47 -17.68 -2.14
C CYS A 50 -5.49 -17.64 -3.31
N TYR A 51 -4.87 -16.49 -3.55
CA TYR A 51 -3.87 -16.28 -4.59
C TYR A 51 -2.69 -17.27 -4.51
N TYR A 52 -2.30 -17.66 -3.29
CA TYR A 52 -1.13 -18.52 -3.08
C TYR A 52 -1.42 -20.01 -3.20
N CYS A 53 -2.49 -20.50 -2.56
CA CYS A 53 -2.76 -21.94 -2.51
C CYS A 53 -3.89 -22.39 -3.43
N ASN A 54 -4.56 -21.47 -4.12
CA ASN A 54 -5.67 -21.72 -5.04
C ASN A 54 -6.86 -22.49 -4.45
N LYS A 55 -6.91 -22.65 -3.12
CA LYS A 55 -8.03 -23.29 -2.42
C LYS A 55 -9.22 -22.33 -2.32
N ASN A 56 -10.42 -22.89 -2.40
CA ASN A 56 -11.67 -22.16 -2.18
C ASN A 56 -11.95 -22.02 -0.68
N PHE A 57 -12.22 -20.80 -0.23
CA PHE A 57 -12.63 -20.45 1.12
C PHE A 57 -14.00 -19.77 1.07
N LYS A 58 -14.98 -20.34 1.78
CA LYS A 58 -16.22 -19.62 2.10
C LYS A 58 -15.84 -18.33 2.83
N SER A 59 -16.43 -17.21 2.42
CA SER A 59 -16.01 -15.79 2.61
C SER A 59 -15.39 -15.37 3.97
N LYS A 60 -15.58 -16.10 5.06
CA LYS A 60 -15.12 -15.73 6.42
C LYS A 60 -13.63 -16.01 6.70
N LYS A 61 -12.86 -16.60 5.77
CA LYS A 61 -11.42 -16.90 5.95
C LYS A 61 -10.50 -16.17 4.98
N MET A 62 -11.05 -15.32 4.12
CA MET A 62 -10.27 -14.53 3.17
C MET A 62 -9.83 -13.21 3.81
N THR A 63 -8.58 -12.85 3.56
CA THR A 63 -7.95 -11.58 3.90
C THR A 63 -7.41 -10.95 2.63
N ILE A 64 -6.95 -9.70 2.72
CA ILE A 64 -6.15 -9.06 1.69
C ILE A 64 -4.69 -9.10 2.17
N ASP A 65 -3.78 -9.46 1.29
CA ASP A 65 -2.33 -9.42 1.50
C ASP A 65 -1.69 -8.43 0.52
N HIS A 66 -0.58 -7.83 0.95
CA HIS A 66 0.19 -6.90 0.14
C HIS A 66 1.35 -7.61 -0.55
N MET A 67 1.42 -7.56 -1.89
CA MET A 67 2.48 -8.24 -2.66
C MET A 67 3.88 -7.75 -2.27
N TYR A 68 4.04 -6.45 -2.13
CA TYR A 68 5.13 -5.78 -1.42
C TYR A 68 4.64 -5.44 0.00
N PRO A 69 5.30 -5.94 1.05
CA PRO A 69 4.81 -5.83 2.43
C PRO A 69 4.84 -4.40 2.96
N VAL A 70 3.83 -4.03 3.76
CA VAL A 70 3.70 -2.69 4.36
C VAL A 70 4.90 -2.32 5.24
N ASP A 71 5.49 -3.29 5.94
CA ASP A 71 6.69 -3.09 6.77
C ASP A 71 7.95 -2.74 5.97
N TYR A 72 7.86 -2.83 4.64
CA TYR A 72 8.91 -2.49 3.70
C TYR A 72 8.51 -1.45 2.65
N GLY A 73 7.47 -0.68 2.97
CA GLY A 73 6.99 0.45 2.19
C GLY A 73 5.97 0.10 1.11
N GLY A 74 5.47 -1.13 1.10
CA GLY A 74 4.30 -1.52 0.33
C GLY A 74 3.12 -0.60 0.60
N ILE A 75 2.54 -0.06 -0.47
CA ILE A 75 1.38 0.83 -0.44
C ILE A 75 0.09 0.05 -0.66
N THR A 76 -1.01 0.53 -0.08
CA THR A 76 -2.32 -0.10 -0.21
C THR A 76 -2.98 0.37 -1.50
N ILE A 77 -2.73 -0.31 -2.61
CA ILE A 77 -3.33 -0.07 -3.94
C ILE A 77 -3.63 -1.42 -4.60
N THR A 78 -4.62 -1.52 -5.48
CA THR A 78 -5.03 -2.80 -6.11
C THR A 78 -3.87 -3.55 -6.79
N ASN A 79 -2.95 -2.86 -7.47
CA ASN A 79 -1.75 -3.47 -8.07
C ASN A 79 -0.79 -4.11 -7.05
N ASN A 80 -0.93 -3.79 -5.76
CA ASN A 80 -0.14 -4.36 -4.68
C ASN A 80 -0.98 -5.26 -3.77
N LEU A 81 -2.23 -5.53 -4.08
CA LEU A 81 -3.15 -6.24 -3.19
C LEU A 81 -3.70 -7.49 -3.87
N ILE A 82 -3.74 -8.58 -3.11
CA ILE A 82 -4.26 -9.87 -3.58
C ILE A 82 -5.10 -10.54 -2.48
N PRO A 83 -6.18 -11.27 -2.84
CA PRO A 83 -6.90 -12.09 -1.87
C PRO A 83 -6.05 -13.26 -1.38
N SER A 84 -5.93 -13.42 -0.07
CA SER A 84 -5.15 -14.49 0.55
C SER A 84 -5.88 -15.08 1.75
N CYS A 85 -5.78 -16.40 1.95
CA CYS A 85 -6.25 -17.00 3.21
C CYS A 85 -5.32 -16.62 4.37
N SER A 86 -5.86 -16.64 5.60
CA SER A 86 -5.10 -16.30 6.82
C SER A 86 -3.79 -17.09 6.96
N ASP A 87 -3.79 -18.36 6.59
CA ASP A 87 -2.64 -19.26 6.77
C ASP A 87 -1.50 -18.90 5.80
N CYS A 88 -1.82 -18.64 4.53
CA CYS A 88 -0.84 -18.20 3.54
C CYS A 88 -0.33 -16.80 3.86
N ASN A 89 -1.23 -15.87 4.20
CA ASN A 89 -0.86 -14.50 4.58
C ASN A 89 0.09 -14.48 5.80
N SER A 90 -0.24 -15.25 6.85
CA SER A 90 0.61 -15.38 8.04
C SER A 90 1.97 -16.01 7.72
N ARG A 91 2.00 -17.03 6.84
CA ARG A 91 3.25 -17.66 6.38
C ARG A 91 4.09 -16.72 5.54
N LYS A 92 3.51 -15.90 4.68
CA LYS A 92 4.27 -14.91 3.91
C LYS A 92 4.92 -13.88 4.83
N SER A 93 4.18 -13.40 5.84
CA SER A 93 4.68 -12.42 6.80
C SER A 93 5.24 -11.20 6.06
N ASN A 94 6.49 -10.84 6.30
CA ASN A 94 7.17 -9.70 5.68
C ASN A 94 7.90 -10.04 4.37
N LEU A 95 7.67 -11.21 3.76
CA LEU A 95 8.21 -11.52 2.43
C LEU A 95 7.39 -10.81 1.35
N THR A 96 8.00 -10.49 0.21
CA THR A 96 7.27 -10.14 -1.01
C THR A 96 6.57 -11.39 -1.57
N THR A 97 5.65 -11.23 -2.52
CA THR A 97 5.04 -12.37 -3.22
C THR A 97 6.08 -13.24 -3.90
N GLU A 98 7.05 -12.64 -4.59
CA GLU A 98 8.16 -13.34 -5.25
C GLU A 98 9.01 -14.12 -4.25
N GLU A 99 9.46 -13.44 -3.18
CA GLU A 99 10.23 -14.08 -2.11
C GLU A 99 9.44 -15.21 -1.42
N PHE A 100 8.12 -15.09 -1.32
CA PHE A 100 7.28 -16.12 -0.71
C PHE A 100 7.10 -17.34 -1.62
N ILE A 101 7.05 -17.14 -2.94
CA ILE A 101 7.06 -18.24 -3.92
C ILE A 101 8.36 -19.02 -3.79
N GLU A 102 9.51 -18.34 -3.82
CA GLU A 102 10.82 -18.95 -3.60
C GLU A 102 10.89 -19.68 -2.26
N TYR A 103 10.40 -19.06 -1.18
CA TYR A 103 10.33 -19.66 0.15
C TYR A 103 9.52 -20.97 0.19
N ASN A 104 8.45 -21.05 -0.62
CA ASN A 104 7.60 -22.23 -0.68
C ASN A 104 8.27 -23.39 -1.44
N ASP A 105 9.15 -23.09 -2.40
CA ASP A 105 9.91 -24.08 -3.17
C ASP A 105 11.07 -24.71 -2.39
N LEU A 106 11.48 -24.10 -1.28
CA LEU A 106 12.48 -24.67 -0.37
C LEU A 106 11.97 -25.99 0.25
N ARG A 107 12.86 -26.99 0.36
CA ARG A 107 12.46 -28.35 0.77
C ARG A 107 12.48 -28.51 2.29
N THR A 108 13.51 -28.00 2.94
CA THR A 108 13.76 -28.24 4.36
C THR A 108 13.40 -27.03 5.23
N LYS A 109 13.17 -27.28 6.53
CA LYS A 109 12.99 -26.20 7.52
C LYS A 109 14.26 -25.35 7.68
N LYS A 110 15.44 -25.97 7.58
CA LYS A 110 16.74 -25.29 7.71
C LYS A 110 16.96 -24.28 6.59
N GLU A 111 16.65 -24.66 5.34
CA GLU A 111 16.72 -23.75 4.19
C GLU A 111 15.76 -22.57 4.36
N ARG A 112 14.50 -22.83 4.75
CA ARG A 112 13.50 -21.79 5.01
C ARG A 112 13.92 -20.80 6.09
N ALA A 113 14.55 -21.28 7.17
CA ALA A 113 15.06 -20.43 8.24
C ALA A 113 16.19 -19.52 7.74
N ARG A 114 17.18 -20.10 7.04
CA ARG A 114 18.30 -19.36 6.45
C ARG A 114 17.82 -18.30 5.45
N TYR A 115 16.88 -18.65 4.58
CA TYR A 115 16.31 -17.71 3.61
C TYR A 115 15.65 -16.52 4.29
N ARG A 116 14.88 -16.74 5.37
CA ARG A 116 14.29 -15.64 6.12
C ARG A 116 15.32 -14.71 6.74
N GLU A 117 16.38 -15.27 7.31
CA GLU A 117 17.48 -14.49 7.90
C GLU A 117 18.20 -13.63 6.85
N GLU A 118 18.44 -14.21 5.67
CA GLU A 118 18.98 -13.48 4.52
C GLU A 118 18.06 -12.33 4.08
N MET A 119 16.75 -12.59 3.97
CA MET A 119 15.77 -11.55 3.61
C MET A 119 15.67 -10.44 4.65
N ILE A 120 15.78 -10.76 5.95
CA ILE A 120 15.82 -9.74 7.01
C ILE A 120 17.06 -8.83 6.83
N THR A 121 18.22 -9.44 6.58
CA THR A 121 19.48 -8.71 6.39
C THR A 121 19.43 -7.83 5.15
N ARG A 122 18.99 -8.39 4.02
CA ARG A 122 18.77 -7.65 2.77
C ARG A 122 17.81 -6.49 2.97
N LYS A 123 16.73 -6.70 3.71
CA LYS A 123 15.75 -5.65 3.98
C LYS A 123 16.31 -4.53 4.83
N GLU A 124 17.03 -4.84 5.89
CA GLU A 124 17.69 -3.78 6.68
C GLU A 124 18.68 -2.99 5.82
N HIS A 125 19.42 -3.66 4.93
CA HIS A 125 20.31 -3.01 3.97
C HIS A 125 19.56 -2.01 3.06
N MET A 126 18.43 -2.36 2.42
CA MET A 126 17.75 -1.34 1.60
C MET A 126 17.04 -0.24 2.40
N ARG A 127 16.73 -0.45 3.70
CA ARG A 127 16.28 0.69 4.53
C ARG A 127 17.37 1.74 4.65
N LEU A 128 18.61 1.31 4.84
CA LEU A 128 19.78 2.19 4.90
C LEU A 128 20.08 2.84 3.55
N LEU A 129 19.85 2.14 2.43
CA LEU A 129 20.11 2.70 1.10
C LEU A 129 19.03 3.64 0.57
N LYS A 130 17.75 3.31 0.80
CA LYS A 130 16.61 4.01 0.16
C LYS A 130 15.32 4.07 0.98
N GLY A 131 15.26 3.45 2.16
CA GLY A 131 14.09 3.47 3.06
C GLY A 131 13.01 2.43 2.77
N PHE A 132 12.62 2.22 1.51
CA PHE A 132 11.61 1.24 1.09
C PHE A 132 11.97 0.57 -0.23
N ASP A 133 11.36 -0.57 -0.53
CA ASP A 133 11.64 -1.34 -1.75
C ASP A 133 10.33 -1.78 -2.42
N ILE A 134 9.86 -0.94 -3.32
CA ILE A 134 8.73 -1.20 -4.22
C ILE A 134 9.19 -0.87 -5.66
N PRO A 135 8.43 -1.26 -6.71
CA PRO A 135 8.80 -1.00 -8.09
C PRO A 135 9.13 0.48 -8.33
N LYS A 136 10.31 0.74 -8.89
CA LYS A 136 10.83 2.11 -9.07
C LYS A 136 9.95 2.94 -10.00
N GLU A 137 9.32 2.28 -10.96
CA GLU A 137 8.40 2.84 -11.95
C GLU A 137 7.08 3.34 -11.33
N TRP A 138 6.74 2.91 -10.12
CA TRP A 138 5.57 3.43 -9.39
C TRP A 138 5.88 4.78 -8.75
N VAL A 139 7.16 5.04 -8.47
CA VAL A 139 7.58 6.13 -7.58
C VAL A 139 8.21 7.27 -8.36
N THR A 140 7.73 8.48 -8.10
CA THR A 140 8.33 9.73 -8.55
C THR A 140 8.53 10.66 -7.35
N THR A 141 8.93 11.91 -7.61
CA THR A 141 9.06 12.96 -6.59
C THR A 141 8.12 14.12 -6.90
N MET A 142 7.52 14.69 -5.87
CA MET A 142 6.64 15.86 -5.97
C MET A 142 7.03 16.91 -4.92
N ASN A 143 6.77 18.18 -5.20
CA ASN A 143 6.94 19.21 -4.18
C ASN A 143 5.86 19.04 -3.11
N LEU A 144 6.23 19.12 -1.83
CA LEU A 144 5.29 18.93 -0.73
C LEU A 144 4.12 19.93 -0.78
N SER A 145 4.36 21.14 -1.28
CA SER A 145 3.36 22.20 -1.46
C SER A 145 2.33 21.92 -2.56
N GLU A 146 2.60 20.98 -3.47
CA GLU A 146 1.68 20.61 -4.56
C GLU A 146 0.65 19.57 -4.12
N ILE A 147 0.84 18.94 -2.95
CA ILE A 147 -0.06 17.92 -2.43
C ILE A 147 -1.28 18.60 -1.79
N LEU A 148 -2.46 18.32 -2.34
CA LEU A 148 -3.72 18.81 -1.81
C LEU A 148 -4.19 17.91 -0.67
N VAL A 149 -4.18 18.46 0.54
CA VAL A 149 -4.68 17.78 1.74
C VAL A 149 -6.15 18.12 1.93
N PRO A 150 -7.08 17.16 1.89
CA PRO A 150 -8.48 17.46 2.19
C PRO A 150 -8.61 17.95 3.63
N SER A 151 -9.55 18.88 3.87
CA SER A 151 -9.83 19.47 5.18
C SER A 151 -10.47 18.47 6.14
N PHE A 152 -9.69 17.50 6.60
CA PHE A 152 -10.04 16.70 7.75
C PHE A 152 -9.62 17.51 8.98
N GLY A 153 -10.50 17.62 9.99
CA GLY A 153 -10.15 18.25 11.26
C GLY A 153 -8.81 17.74 11.81
N THR A 154 -8.15 18.52 12.66
CA THR A 154 -6.81 18.21 13.19
C THR A 154 -6.68 16.75 13.61
N ARG A 155 -6.00 15.93 12.80
CA ARG A 155 -5.72 14.53 13.15
C ARG A 155 -4.66 14.52 14.24
N ILE A 156 -5.00 13.94 15.39
CA ILE A 156 -4.07 13.72 16.48
C ILE A 156 -2.94 12.83 15.97
N LEU A 157 -1.71 13.33 16.04
CA LEU A 157 -0.51 12.54 15.75
C LEU A 157 -0.35 11.48 16.85
N GLY A 158 -0.20 10.22 16.45
CA GLY A 158 -0.08 9.10 17.38
C GLY A 158 1.11 8.20 17.09
N LYS A 159 1.12 7.00 17.67
CA LYS A 159 2.25 6.04 17.61
C LYS A 159 2.82 5.80 16.20
N ARG A 160 1.97 5.84 15.15
CA ARG A 160 2.42 5.66 13.76
C ARG A 160 3.24 6.84 13.25
N TYR A 161 2.90 8.07 13.64
CA TYR A 161 3.71 9.26 13.35
C TYR A 161 5.08 9.14 14.05
N ASP A 162 5.11 8.78 15.33
CA ASP A 162 6.37 8.63 16.08
C ASP A 162 7.26 7.53 15.46
N LYS A 163 6.66 6.39 15.07
CA LYS A 163 7.35 5.32 14.34
C LYS A 163 8.01 5.85 13.07
N TYR A 164 7.30 6.64 12.28
CA TYR A 164 7.83 7.19 11.02
C TYR A 164 8.89 8.27 11.25
N MET A 165 8.69 9.13 12.25
CA MET A 165 9.69 10.13 12.64
C MET A 165 10.99 9.46 13.09
N ASN A 166 10.92 8.41 13.91
CA ASN A 166 12.08 7.64 14.34
C ASN A 166 12.73 6.89 13.19
N PHE A 167 11.93 6.35 12.26
CA PHE A 167 12.44 5.73 11.03
C PHE A 167 13.26 6.74 10.22
N ILE A 168 12.72 7.92 9.94
CA ILE A 168 13.42 8.95 9.16
C ILE A 168 14.71 9.40 9.87
N LYS A 169 14.68 9.57 11.19
CA LYS A 169 15.89 9.89 11.97
C LYS A 169 16.94 8.79 11.90
N LYS A 170 16.53 7.52 11.97
CA LYS A 170 17.45 6.37 11.95
C LYS A 170 18.06 6.15 10.56
N TYR A 171 17.24 6.19 9.52
CA TYR A 171 17.64 5.75 8.18
C TYR A 171 17.91 6.91 7.21
N GLY A 172 17.54 8.15 7.53
CA GLY A 172 17.64 9.29 6.61
C GLY A 172 16.66 9.27 5.45
N HIS A 173 15.77 8.26 5.39
CA HIS A 173 14.82 8.03 4.31
C HIS A 173 13.39 7.90 4.84
N PHE A 174 12.40 8.17 3.98
CA PHE A 174 11.01 7.91 4.29
C PHE A 174 10.72 6.39 4.31
N PRO A 175 9.81 5.90 5.16
CA PRO A 175 9.50 4.47 5.26
C PRO A 175 8.61 3.94 4.11
N LYS A 176 7.97 4.84 3.36
CA LYS A 176 7.13 4.57 2.19
C LYS A 176 6.87 5.86 1.40
N PRO A 177 6.46 5.80 0.13
CA PRO A 177 5.96 6.98 -0.59
C PRO A 177 4.56 7.39 -0.11
N ILE A 178 4.18 8.63 -0.44
CA ILE A 178 2.80 9.14 -0.31
C ILE A 178 2.02 8.72 -1.56
N VAL A 179 0.74 8.36 -1.41
CA VAL A 179 -0.14 8.08 -2.55
C VAL A 179 -1.04 9.29 -2.80
N VAL A 180 -1.07 9.77 -4.03
CA VAL A 180 -1.90 10.91 -4.47
C VAL A 180 -2.71 10.53 -5.71
N SER A 181 -3.86 11.17 -5.86
CA SER A 181 -4.69 11.10 -7.07
C SER A 181 -4.07 11.90 -8.23
N SER A 182 -4.64 11.76 -9.43
CA SER A 182 -4.25 12.52 -10.63
C SER A 182 -4.34 14.03 -10.45
N ASN A 183 -5.28 14.52 -9.63
CA ASN A 183 -5.41 15.92 -9.23
C ASN A 183 -4.74 16.23 -7.88
N HIS A 184 -3.71 15.45 -7.52
CA HIS A 184 -2.79 15.66 -6.41
C HIS A 184 -3.42 15.63 -5.00
N VAL A 185 -4.66 15.18 -4.88
CA VAL A 185 -5.31 14.98 -3.59
C VAL A 185 -4.65 13.80 -2.87
N LEU A 186 -4.27 14.01 -1.60
CA LEU A 186 -3.69 13.01 -0.72
C LEU A 186 -4.67 11.85 -0.45
N LEU A 187 -4.27 10.64 -0.83
CA LEU A 187 -5.05 9.41 -0.66
C LEU A 187 -4.55 8.54 0.50
N ASP A 188 -3.23 8.37 0.61
CA ASP A 188 -2.55 7.66 1.70
C ASP A 188 -1.17 8.28 1.97
N GLY A 189 -0.62 8.05 3.16
CA GLY A 189 0.68 8.58 3.56
C GLY A 189 0.61 9.83 4.44
N TRP A 190 -0.52 10.10 5.09
CA TRP A 190 -0.70 11.22 6.02
C TRP A 190 0.47 11.40 7.00
N ASN A 191 0.92 10.33 7.65
CA ASN A 191 2.03 10.42 8.61
C ASN A 191 3.35 10.77 7.92
N VAL A 192 3.59 10.30 6.68
CA VAL A 192 4.79 10.67 5.90
C VAL A 192 4.73 12.15 5.53
N PHE A 193 3.58 12.64 5.06
CA PHE A 193 3.35 14.06 4.79
C PHE A 193 3.60 14.93 6.02
N MET A 194 3.06 14.54 7.18
CA MET A 194 3.25 15.27 8.44
C MET A 194 4.72 15.26 8.89
N CYS A 195 5.43 14.13 8.78
CA CYS A 195 6.86 14.08 9.08
C CYS A 195 7.66 14.99 8.13
N ALA A 196 7.38 14.94 6.83
CA ALA A 196 8.03 15.78 5.82
C ALA A 196 7.83 17.27 6.12
N ASN A 197 6.60 17.69 6.44
CA ASN A 197 6.29 19.06 6.80
C ASN A 197 6.98 19.51 8.09
N LYS A 198 7.00 18.64 9.12
CA LYS A 198 7.68 18.92 10.40
C LYS A 198 9.20 19.07 10.22
N LEU A 199 9.80 18.21 9.40
CA LEU A 199 11.23 18.18 9.11
C LEU A 199 11.65 19.12 7.97
N LYS A 200 10.72 19.90 7.41
CA LYS A 200 10.98 20.91 6.37
C LYS A 200 11.54 20.34 5.06
N TYR A 201 11.13 19.13 4.68
CA TYR A 201 11.41 18.61 3.34
C TYR A 201 10.61 19.39 2.29
N SER A 202 11.26 19.80 1.20
CA SER A 202 10.60 20.44 0.06
C SER A 202 10.00 19.43 -0.92
N LYS A 203 10.64 18.26 -1.05
CA LYS A 203 10.21 17.18 -1.95
C LYS A 203 10.02 15.87 -1.19
N VAL A 204 9.09 15.06 -1.67
CA VAL A 204 8.74 13.76 -1.10
C VAL A 204 8.57 12.72 -2.20
N PRO A 205 8.88 11.44 -1.91
CA PRO A 205 8.55 10.36 -2.82
C PRO A 205 7.04 10.13 -2.85
N VAL A 206 6.48 10.05 -4.05
CA VAL A 206 5.05 9.86 -4.26
C VAL A 206 4.76 8.76 -5.28
N VAL A 207 3.58 8.17 -5.16
CA VAL A 207 2.94 7.38 -6.20
C VAL A 207 1.72 8.16 -6.66
N ILE A 208 1.71 8.56 -7.93
CA ILE A 208 0.60 9.26 -8.57
C ILE A 208 -0.29 8.23 -9.25
N LEU A 209 -1.55 8.16 -8.84
CA LEU A 209 -2.58 7.33 -9.46
C LEU A 209 -3.27 8.12 -10.57
N GLU A 210 -2.79 7.93 -11.80
CA GLU A 210 -3.16 8.76 -12.96
C GLU A 210 -4.62 8.59 -13.40
N ASN A 211 -5.22 7.43 -13.12
CA ASN A 211 -6.62 7.13 -13.40
C ASN A 211 -7.51 7.20 -12.15
N VAL A 212 -7.10 7.97 -11.13
CA VAL A 212 -7.91 8.23 -9.93
C VAL A 212 -8.15 9.73 -9.81
N VAL A 213 -9.42 10.13 -9.73
CA VAL A 213 -9.83 11.53 -9.63
C VAL A 213 -10.66 11.72 -8.37
N VAL A 214 -10.25 12.65 -7.50
CA VAL A 214 -11.05 13.04 -6.34
C VAL A 214 -11.89 14.26 -6.72
N LEU A 215 -13.21 14.13 -6.65
CA LEU A 215 -14.18 15.19 -6.89
C LEU A 215 -14.41 15.96 -5.58
N SER A 216 -14.36 17.29 -5.67
CA SER A 216 -14.61 18.24 -4.59
C SER A 216 -16.10 18.38 -4.28
#